data_AF-M4SX96-F1
#
_entry.id   AF-M4SX96-F1
#
_cell.length_a   1.000
_cell.length_b   1.000
_cell.length_c   1.000
_cell.angle_alpha   90.00
_cell.angle_beta   90.00
_cell.angle_gamma   90.00
#
_symmetry.space_group_name_H-M   'P 1'
#
loop_
_entity.id
_entity.type
_entity.pdbx_description
1 polymer ?
#
loop_
_entity_poly.entity_id
_entity_poly.type
_entity_poly.pdbx_seq_one_letter_code
_entity_poly.pdbx_strand_id
1 'polypeptide(L)'
;MLAAALFLALILTRLSDRSAADIGDGANIYEFKQLCRLAGLALHGIKTPTTTEEGLQAYQKIQELNMTLSQPQWQAMFKKDAQGNEWPQKQPKDSEQTTNWAKFWPEWAAAAKAIDNLDTVSKLKKEANLESLSKEQLEGARPSIAAVAGKGYATFTKLREAEAEVTNADANQANKPIAEAVYGKDQTPEATVDAAASFDGSSDDRGSNCKVSATKPGPKTVVATIICLCARTTTNFEKNACLHANAGTADWNGQKSAAQTQWAAISKYCGYTTEEAEPEATITEALNALTSSL
;
A
#
# COMPACT_ATOMS: atom_id res chain seq x y z
N MET A 1 -11.67 3.55 -20.44
CA MET A 1 -12.11 2.60 -21.49
C MET A 1 -11.15 2.53 -22.68
N LEU A 2 -10.69 3.66 -23.25
CA LEU A 2 -9.69 3.61 -24.34
C LEU A 2 -8.32 3.05 -23.91
N ALA A 3 -7.84 3.35 -22.71
CA ALA A 3 -6.54 2.86 -22.23
C ALA A 3 -6.49 1.33 -22.06
N ALA A 4 -7.56 0.74 -21.51
CA ALA A 4 -7.69 -0.71 -21.36
C ALA A 4 -7.77 -1.45 -22.72
N ALA A 5 -8.45 -0.84 -23.70
CA ALA A 5 -8.53 -1.38 -25.06
C ALA A 5 -7.18 -1.31 -25.80
N LEU A 6 -6.36 -0.27 -25.55
CA LEU A 6 -5.02 -0.13 -26.13
C LEU A 6 -4.03 -1.15 -25.55
N PHE A 7 -4.09 -1.41 -24.24
CA PHE A 7 -3.25 -2.41 -23.58
C PHE A 7 -3.56 -3.83 -24.05
N LEU A 8 -4.84 -4.17 -24.24
CA LEU A 8 -5.24 -5.47 -24.77
C LEU A 8 -4.79 -5.68 -26.23
N ALA A 9 -4.80 -4.62 -27.04
CA ALA A 9 -4.38 -4.67 -28.45
C ALA A 9 -2.86 -4.89 -28.63
N LEU A 10 -2.02 -4.40 -27.71
CA LEU A 10 -0.57 -4.58 -27.74
C LEU A 10 -0.15 -6.03 -27.42
N ILE A 11 -0.90 -6.71 -26.56
CA ILE A 11 -0.70 -8.12 -26.19
C ILE A 11 -0.98 -9.07 -27.38
N LEU A 12 -1.87 -8.69 -28.30
CA LEU A 12 -2.35 -9.57 -29.38
C LEU A 12 -1.40 -9.71 -30.58
N THR A 13 -0.31 -8.94 -30.65
CA THR A 13 0.61 -8.93 -31.81
C THR A 13 1.83 -9.84 -31.67
N ARG A 14 1.98 -10.55 -30.54
CA ARG A 14 3.20 -11.31 -30.20
C ARG A 14 3.00 -12.82 -30.01
N LEU A 15 1.84 -13.37 -30.35
CA LEU A 15 1.62 -14.83 -30.31
C LEU A 15 2.42 -15.53 -31.42
N SER A 16 3.67 -15.91 -31.09
CA SER A 16 4.46 -16.85 -31.89
C SER A 16 4.14 -18.28 -31.46
N ASP A 17 4.07 -19.17 -32.45
CA ASP A 17 3.66 -20.57 -32.39
C ASP A 17 4.15 -21.34 -31.14
N ARG A 18 3.26 -21.54 -30.15
CA ARG A 18 3.41 -22.63 -29.18
C ARG A 18 2.89 -23.90 -29.84
N SER A 19 3.79 -24.86 -30.06
CA SER A 19 3.50 -26.18 -30.63
C SER A 19 2.37 -26.91 -29.89
N ALA A 20 1.56 -27.68 -30.63
CA ALA A 20 0.42 -28.47 -30.17
C ALA A 20 0.79 -29.68 -29.28
N ALA A 21 1.49 -29.45 -28.17
CA ALA A 21 1.69 -30.45 -27.13
C ALA A 21 0.61 -30.28 -26.04
N ASP A 22 0.20 -31.40 -25.42
CA ASP A 22 -0.73 -31.38 -24.29
C ASP A 22 -0.19 -30.50 -23.16
N ILE A 23 -1.07 -29.75 -22.51
CA ILE A 23 -0.68 -28.89 -21.39
C ILE A 23 -0.40 -29.79 -20.18
N GLY A 24 0.87 -29.86 -19.79
CA GLY A 24 1.34 -30.68 -18.68
C GLY A 24 1.07 -30.08 -17.29
N ASP A 25 1.35 -30.87 -16.26
CA ASP A 25 1.29 -30.40 -14.88
C ASP A 25 2.24 -29.22 -14.66
N GLY A 26 1.70 -28.14 -14.11
CA GLY A 26 2.45 -26.93 -13.77
C GLY A 26 2.81 -25.99 -14.93
N ALA A 27 2.35 -26.27 -16.15
CA ALA A 27 2.67 -25.47 -17.34
C ALA A 27 2.31 -23.97 -17.25
N ASN A 28 1.34 -23.61 -16.42
CA ASN A 28 0.83 -22.24 -16.21
C ASN A 28 1.13 -21.70 -14.80
N ILE A 29 2.05 -22.32 -14.04
CA ILE A 29 2.35 -21.91 -12.65
C ILE A 29 2.85 -20.46 -12.58
N TYR A 30 3.61 -20.02 -13.58
CA TYR A 30 4.14 -18.66 -13.60
C TYR A 30 3.02 -17.64 -13.73
N GLU A 31 2.16 -17.79 -14.74
CA GLU A 31 1.01 -16.94 -15.00
C GLU A 31 0.02 -16.97 -13.82
N PHE A 32 -0.22 -18.17 -13.27
CA PHE A 32 -1.07 -18.35 -12.10
C PHE A 32 -0.57 -17.53 -10.91
N LYS A 33 0.73 -17.55 -10.60
CA LYS A 33 1.30 -16.77 -9.50
C LYS A 33 1.13 -15.26 -9.71
N GLN A 34 1.35 -14.75 -10.92
CA GLN A 34 1.17 -13.31 -11.18
C GLN A 34 -0.30 -12.88 -11.09
N LEU A 35 -1.22 -13.69 -11.61
CA LEU A 35 -2.65 -13.43 -11.51
C LEU A 35 -3.15 -13.54 -10.05
N CYS A 36 -2.59 -14.44 -9.25
CA CYS A 36 -2.90 -14.54 -7.82
C CYS A 36 -2.46 -13.31 -7.01
N ARG A 37 -1.38 -12.61 -7.40
CA ARG A 37 -1.01 -11.32 -6.79
C ARG A 37 -2.12 -10.29 -6.98
N LEU A 38 -2.62 -10.17 -8.21
CA LEU A 38 -3.74 -9.26 -8.53
C LEU A 38 -5.03 -9.64 -7.77
N ALA A 39 -5.33 -10.93 -7.65
CA ALA A 39 -6.47 -11.40 -6.87
C ALA A 39 -6.31 -11.15 -5.36
N GLY A 40 -5.10 -11.30 -4.83
CA GLY A 40 -4.74 -11.00 -3.45
C GLY A 40 -4.90 -9.51 -3.11
N LEU A 41 -4.52 -8.63 -4.04
CA LEU A 41 -4.71 -7.19 -3.89
C LEU A 41 -6.20 -6.82 -3.73
N ALA A 42 -7.08 -7.40 -4.55
CA ALA A 42 -8.53 -7.19 -4.42
C ALA A 42 -9.12 -7.81 -3.14
N LEU A 43 -8.54 -8.92 -2.65
CA LEU A 43 -8.98 -9.60 -1.45
C LEU A 43 -8.62 -8.84 -0.17
N HIS A 44 -7.39 -8.32 -0.08
CA HIS A 44 -6.90 -7.64 1.12
C HIS A 44 -7.22 -6.14 1.13
N GLY A 45 -7.47 -5.55 -0.05
CA GLY A 45 -7.70 -4.12 -0.20
C GLY A 45 -6.41 -3.29 -0.05
N ILE A 46 -6.51 -2.02 -0.45
CA ILE A 46 -5.45 -1.04 -0.29
C ILE A 46 -5.47 -0.51 1.14
N LYS A 47 -4.35 -0.66 1.86
CA LYS A 47 -4.15 0.04 3.13
C LYS A 47 -3.98 1.52 2.90
N THR A 48 -4.66 2.31 3.72
CA THR A 48 -4.26 3.70 3.94
C THR A 48 -2.96 3.74 4.73
N PRO A 49 -2.03 4.65 4.42
CA PRO A 49 -0.84 4.85 5.24
C PRO A 49 -1.25 5.19 6.68
N THR A 50 -0.86 4.37 7.65
CA THR A 50 -1.21 4.55 9.08
C THR A 50 -0.11 5.25 9.90
N THR A 51 0.90 5.82 9.26
CA THR A 51 2.17 6.27 9.88
C THR A 51 2.10 7.58 10.69
N THR A 52 0.90 8.06 11.00
CA THR A 52 0.71 9.39 11.61
C THR A 52 1.22 9.46 13.05
N GLU A 53 0.97 8.42 13.86
CA GLU A 53 1.26 8.45 15.30
C GLU A 53 2.75 8.26 15.59
N GLU A 54 3.40 7.32 14.90
CA GLU A 54 4.85 7.13 14.98
C GLU A 54 5.62 8.34 14.44
N GLY A 55 5.16 8.92 13.32
CA GLY A 55 5.72 10.14 12.74
C GLY A 55 5.58 11.34 13.67
N LEU A 56 4.41 11.50 14.34
CA LEU A 56 4.18 12.54 15.33
C LEU A 56 5.08 12.37 16.56
N GLN A 57 5.20 11.15 17.10
CA GLN A 57 6.05 10.88 18.26
C GLN A 57 7.54 11.14 17.94
N ALA A 58 8.01 10.71 16.77
CA ALA A 58 9.37 10.99 16.33
C ALA A 58 9.61 12.50 16.16
N TYR A 59 8.67 13.21 15.55
CA TYR A 59 8.72 14.66 15.41
C TYR A 59 8.79 15.38 16.77
N GLN A 60 7.91 15.02 17.71
CA GLN A 60 7.88 15.59 19.06
C GLN A 60 9.19 15.38 19.81
N LYS A 61 9.74 14.15 19.79
CA LYS A 61 11.03 13.85 20.43
C LYS A 61 12.17 14.70 19.88
N ILE A 62 12.20 14.96 18.57
CA ILE A 62 13.20 15.83 17.95
C ILE A 62 13.05 17.27 18.45
N GLN A 63 11.82 17.79 18.56
CA GLN A 63 11.57 19.14 19.09
C GLN A 63 11.90 19.26 20.58
N GLU A 64 11.56 18.25 21.38
CA GLU A 64 11.91 18.18 22.80
C GLU A 64 13.42 18.11 23.02
N LEU A 65 14.14 17.34 22.20
CA LEU A 65 15.59 17.29 22.25
C LEU A 65 16.21 18.64 21.88
N ASN A 66 15.69 19.30 20.84
CA ASN A 66 16.11 20.65 20.45
C ASN A 66 15.86 21.68 21.57
N MET A 67 14.70 21.60 22.25
CA MET A 67 14.40 22.45 23.40
C MET A 67 15.31 22.14 24.60
N THR A 68 15.58 20.87 24.89
CA THR A 68 16.49 20.42 25.96
C THR A 68 17.87 21.04 25.81
N LEU A 69 18.36 21.08 24.56
CA LEU A 69 19.67 21.66 24.25
C LEU A 69 19.61 23.16 24.05
N SER A 70 18.45 23.83 24.06
CA SER A 70 18.38 25.28 23.85
C SER A 70 18.96 26.07 25.03
N GLN A 71 19.32 27.34 24.80
CA GLN A 71 19.90 28.18 25.84
C GLN A 71 18.94 28.34 27.04
N PRO A 72 19.45 28.44 28.29
CA PRO A 72 18.59 28.60 29.47
C PRO A 72 17.66 29.82 29.38
N GLN A 73 18.16 30.93 28.83
CA GLN A 73 17.35 32.14 28.59
C GLN A 73 16.19 31.88 27.60
N TRP A 74 16.40 31.02 26.61
CA TRP A 74 15.36 30.63 25.67
C TRP A 74 14.29 29.78 26.36
N GLN A 75 14.71 28.75 27.10
CA GLN A 75 13.79 27.88 27.84
C GLN A 75 12.96 28.67 28.87
N ALA A 76 13.58 29.67 29.52
CA ALA A 76 12.92 30.49 30.55
C ALA A 76 11.70 31.25 30.03
N MET A 77 11.68 31.66 28.75
CA MET A 77 10.53 32.36 28.14
C MET A 77 9.25 31.53 28.13
N PHE A 78 9.37 30.21 28.18
CA PHE A 78 8.23 29.29 28.17
C PHE A 78 7.77 28.88 29.57
N LYS A 79 8.57 29.16 30.61
CA LYS A 79 8.22 28.81 31.99
C LYS A 79 7.39 29.89 32.65
N LYS A 80 7.80 31.16 32.55
CA LYS A 80 7.08 32.30 33.14
C LYS A 80 7.12 33.50 32.20
N ASP A 81 6.01 34.25 32.13
CA ASP A 81 6.01 35.57 31.48
C ASP A 81 6.49 36.69 32.43
N ALA A 82 6.57 37.91 31.90
CA ALA A 82 6.96 39.11 32.66
C ALA A 82 5.97 39.48 33.78
N GLN A 83 4.77 38.91 33.77
CA GLN A 83 3.75 39.07 34.81
C GLN A 83 3.79 37.93 35.85
N GLY A 84 4.66 36.93 35.65
CA GLY A 84 4.83 35.78 36.53
C GLY A 84 3.89 34.60 36.24
N ASN A 85 3.10 34.65 35.17
CA ASN A 85 2.21 33.55 34.80
C ASN A 85 3.01 32.37 34.26
N GLU A 86 2.71 31.17 34.74
CA GLU A 86 3.36 29.95 34.28
C GLU A 86 2.82 29.48 32.92
N TRP A 87 3.70 28.93 32.09
CA TRP A 87 3.38 28.38 30.76
C TRP A 87 2.64 29.36 29.84
N PRO A 88 3.24 30.54 29.54
CA PRO A 88 2.61 31.55 28.70
C PRO A 88 2.12 31.02 27.36
N GLN A 89 0.87 31.34 27.04
CA GLN A 89 0.19 30.90 25.80
C GLN A 89 0.53 31.78 24.59
N LYS A 90 1.21 32.90 24.79
CA LYS A 90 1.60 33.85 23.74
C LYS A 90 3.07 34.19 23.86
N GLN A 91 3.70 34.45 22.72
CA GLN A 91 5.08 34.90 22.64
C GLN A 91 5.29 36.27 23.33
N PRO A 92 6.54 36.60 23.74
CA PRO A 92 6.88 37.92 24.26
C PRO A 92 6.53 39.03 23.26
N LYS A 93 6.14 40.21 23.78
CA LYS A 93 5.72 41.35 22.95
C LYS A 93 6.83 41.87 22.01
N ASP A 94 8.09 41.70 22.39
CA ASP A 94 9.26 42.17 21.63
C ASP A 94 9.87 41.07 20.74
N SER A 95 9.08 40.06 20.34
CA SER A 95 9.56 38.99 19.46
C SER A 95 9.99 39.53 18.09
N GLU A 96 11.16 39.13 17.61
CA GLU A 96 11.68 39.55 16.30
C GLU A 96 10.73 39.18 15.15
N GLN A 97 10.47 40.13 14.25
CA GLN A 97 9.53 39.95 13.12
C GLN A 97 10.02 38.94 12.07
N THR A 98 11.32 38.65 12.03
CA THR A 98 11.95 37.73 11.07
C THR A 98 11.68 36.26 11.40
N THR A 99 11.36 35.97 12.65
CA THR A 99 11.04 34.61 13.13
C THR A 99 9.53 34.50 13.24
N ASN A 100 8.94 33.42 12.72
CA ASN A 100 7.48 33.23 12.78
C ASN A 100 7.05 32.70 14.16
N TRP A 101 7.29 33.48 15.22
CA TRP A 101 7.06 33.09 16.61
C TRP A 101 5.63 32.61 16.85
N ALA A 102 4.64 33.34 16.33
CA ALA A 102 3.23 32.97 16.51
C ALA A 102 2.92 31.56 15.98
N LYS A 103 3.54 31.16 14.87
CA LYS A 103 3.36 29.83 14.27
C LYS A 103 3.97 28.73 15.13
N PHE A 104 5.18 28.93 15.64
CA PHE A 104 5.93 27.87 16.33
C PHE A 104 5.78 27.89 17.86
N TRP A 105 5.24 28.98 18.44
CA TRP A 105 5.08 29.13 19.88
C TRP A 105 4.36 27.96 20.55
N PRO A 106 3.24 27.44 20.03
CA PRO A 106 2.55 26.31 20.66
C PRO A 106 3.43 25.05 20.74
N GLU A 107 4.19 24.77 19.68
CA GLU A 107 5.05 23.60 19.61
C GLU A 107 6.27 23.73 20.54
N TRP A 108 6.90 24.91 20.56
CA TRP A 108 8.00 25.19 21.49
C TRP A 108 7.54 25.17 22.94
N ALA A 109 6.37 25.73 23.24
CA ALA A 109 5.80 25.72 24.59
C ALA A 109 5.49 24.27 25.05
N ALA A 110 4.95 23.44 24.16
CA ALA A 110 4.71 22.02 24.44
C ALA A 110 6.03 21.27 24.73
N ALA A 111 7.06 21.46 23.89
CA ALA A 111 8.38 20.88 24.11
C ALA A 111 9.02 21.36 25.42
N ALA A 112 8.93 22.66 25.73
CA ALA A 112 9.44 23.24 26.97
C ALA A 112 8.74 22.68 28.21
N LYS A 113 7.43 22.43 28.11
CA LYS A 113 6.65 21.79 29.17
C LYS A 113 7.00 20.32 29.35
N ALA A 114 7.21 19.59 28.26
CA ALA A 114 7.60 18.18 28.32
C ALA A 114 8.96 17.97 29.01
N ILE A 115 9.92 18.87 28.76
CA ILE A 115 11.27 18.79 29.36
C ILE A 115 11.36 19.33 30.80
N ASP A 116 10.26 19.82 31.37
CA ASP A 116 10.21 20.17 32.80
C ASP A 116 10.28 18.92 33.69
N ASN A 117 9.92 17.76 33.12
CA ASN A 117 10.16 16.46 33.72
C ASN A 117 11.60 15.98 33.44
N LEU A 118 12.39 15.80 34.50
CA LEU A 118 13.78 15.34 34.42
C LEU A 118 13.91 13.92 33.84
N ASP A 119 12.94 13.04 34.04
CA ASP A 119 12.94 11.69 33.46
C ASP A 119 12.82 11.75 31.93
N THR A 120 11.99 12.66 31.40
CA THR A 120 11.87 12.93 29.97
C THR A 120 13.22 13.36 29.40
N VAL A 121 13.89 14.31 30.07
CA VAL A 121 15.22 14.80 29.65
C VAL A 121 16.27 13.69 29.65
N SER A 122 16.30 12.86 30.72
CA SER A 122 17.23 11.73 30.80
C SER A 122 16.99 10.74 29.66
N LYS A 123 15.73 10.38 29.41
CA LYS A 123 15.36 9.44 28.33
C LYS A 123 15.73 9.98 26.95
N LEU A 124 15.44 11.24 26.65
CA LEU A 124 15.80 11.87 25.37
C LEU A 124 17.32 11.86 25.14
N LYS A 125 18.11 12.20 26.18
CA LYS A 125 19.58 12.17 26.09
C LYS A 125 20.11 10.75 25.88
N LYS A 126 19.51 9.76 26.55
CA LYS A 126 19.85 8.34 26.36
C LYS A 126 19.57 7.87 24.94
N GLU A 127 18.35 8.08 24.46
CA GLU A 127 17.93 7.69 23.11
C GLU A 127 18.79 8.37 22.03
N ALA A 128 19.22 9.61 22.26
CA ALA A 128 20.11 10.35 21.36
C ALA A 128 21.61 10.09 21.57
N ASN A 129 22.00 9.18 22.49
CA ASN A 129 23.39 8.88 22.84
C ASN A 129 24.21 10.12 23.27
N LEU A 130 23.59 11.03 24.03
CA LEU A 130 24.19 12.28 24.50
C LEU A 130 24.62 12.25 25.97
N GLU A 131 24.36 11.15 26.69
CA GLU A 131 24.59 11.05 28.15
C GLU A 131 26.05 11.22 28.56
N SER A 132 27.00 10.82 27.70
CA SER A 132 28.43 10.90 27.96
C SER A 132 29.07 12.21 27.49
N LEU A 133 28.31 13.11 26.87
CA LEU A 133 28.86 14.36 26.32
C LEU A 133 28.99 15.43 27.41
N SER A 134 30.11 16.17 27.37
CA SER A 134 30.31 17.35 28.20
C SER A 134 29.33 18.46 27.84
N LYS A 135 29.20 19.45 28.73
CA LYS A 135 28.37 20.63 28.46
C LYS A 135 28.82 21.34 27.19
N GLU A 136 30.13 21.50 26.99
CA GLU A 136 30.73 22.17 25.82
C GLU A 136 30.44 21.39 24.52
N GLN A 137 30.45 20.05 24.58
CA GLN A 137 30.10 19.21 23.44
C GLN A 137 28.61 19.31 23.09
N LEU A 138 27.74 19.37 24.09
CA LEU A 138 26.30 19.59 23.89
C LEU A 138 26.01 20.98 23.32
N GLU A 139 26.71 22.00 23.81
CA GLU A 139 26.68 23.37 23.27
C GLU A 139 27.10 23.41 21.79
N GLY A 140 28.19 22.72 21.44
CA GLY A 140 28.67 22.59 20.07
C GLY A 140 27.72 21.83 19.14
N ALA A 141 26.93 20.90 19.68
CA ALA A 141 25.95 20.11 18.91
C ALA A 141 24.63 20.88 18.62
N ARG A 142 24.37 21.99 19.33
CA ARG A 142 23.12 22.76 19.20
C ARG A 142 22.75 23.12 17.76
N PRO A 143 23.64 23.66 16.92
CA PRO A 143 23.26 24.05 15.56
C PRO A 143 22.85 22.85 14.71
N SER A 144 23.49 21.70 14.91
CA SER A 144 23.16 20.45 14.21
C SER A 144 21.80 19.92 14.62
N ILE A 145 21.49 19.91 15.93
CA ILE A 145 20.18 19.48 16.43
C ILE A 145 19.07 20.44 16.01
N ALA A 146 19.33 21.75 15.99
CA ALA A 146 18.39 22.74 15.46
C ALA A 146 18.10 22.52 13.96
N ALA A 147 19.13 22.19 13.16
CA ALA A 147 18.96 21.85 11.76
C ALA A 147 18.14 20.56 11.56
N VAL A 148 18.37 19.54 12.41
CA VAL A 148 17.58 18.30 12.43
C VAL A 148 16.12 18.60 12.79
N ALA A 149 15.87 19.46 13.77
CA ALA A 149 14.53 19.90 14.15
C ALA A 149 13.80 20.66 13.03
N GLY A 150 14.51 21.53 12.31
CA GLY A 150 13.97 22.21 11.13
C GLY A 150 13.59 21.24 10.01
N LYS A 151 14.43 20.21 9.75
CA LYS A 151 14.10 19.15 8.80
C LYS A 151 12.93 18.29 9.28
N GLY A 152 12.92 17.93 10.57
CA GLY A 152 11.83 17.20 11.20
C GLY A 152 10.49 17.91 11.01
N TYR A 153 10.46 19.24 11.19
CA TYR A 153 9.28 20.06 10.96
C TYR A 153 8.82 20.01 9.49
N ALA A 154 9.74 20.21 8.54
CA ALA A 154 9.41 20.16 7.12
C ALA A 154 8.89 18.77 6.69
N THR A 155 9.52 17.70 7.17
CA THR A 155 9.10 16.33 6.88
C THR A 155 7.75 16.00 7.51
N PHE A 156 7.54 16.35 8.77
CA PHE A 156 6.27 16.12 9.46
C PHE A 156 5.13 16.93 8.81
N THR A 157 5.39 18.16 8.37
CA THR A 157 4.41 18.96 7.64
C THR A 157 4.00 18.28 6.33
N LYS A 158 4.97 17.78 5.55
CA LYS A 158 4.68 17.02 4.33
C LYS A 158 3.92 15.72 4.60
N LEU A 159 4.27 15.03 5.69
CA LEU A 159 3.55 13.83 6.13
C LEU A 159 2.09 14.16 6.45
N ARG A 160 1.85 15.24 7.21
CA ARG A 160 0.50 15.75 7.53
C ARG A 160 -0.28 16.20 6.30
N GLU A 161 0.36 16.83 5.34
CA GLU A 161 -0.25 17.22 4.06
C GLU A 161 -0.63 15.99 3.24
N ALA A 162 0.28 15.02 3.10
CA ALA A 162 0.01 13.76 2.42
C ALA A 162 -1.11 12.95 3.10
N GLU A 163 -1.17 12.95 4.43
CA GLU A 163 -2.29 12.35 5.18
C GLU A 163 -3.61 13.07 4.94
N ALA A 164 -3.61 14.40 4.86
CA ALA A 164 -4.81 15.17 4.58
C ALA A 164 -5.32 14.97 3.15
N GLU A 165 -4.41 14.67 2.22
CA GLU A 165 -4.72 14.32 0.83
C GLU A 165 -5.18 12.87 0.65
N VAL A 166 -4.80 11.94 1.53
CA VAL A 166 -5.21 10.53 1.49
C VAL A 166 -6.42 10.32 2.38
N THR A 167 -7.62 10.32 1.80
CA THR A 167 -8.83 9.96 2.54
C THR A 167 -9.06 8.44 2.45
N ASN A 168 -9.77 7.87 3.45
CA ASN A 168 -10.32 6.51 3.30
C ASN A 168 -11.25 6.40 2.08
N ALA A 169 -11.80 7.52 1.59
CA ALA A 169 -12.58 7.54 0.36
C ALA A 169 -11.71 7.27 -0.87
N ASP A 170 -10.44 7.70 -0.91
CA ASP A 170 -9.52 7.42 -2.02
C ASP A 170 -9.10 5.95 -2.06
N ALA A 171 -8.82 5.35 -0.88
CA ALA A 171 -8.57 3.90 -0.79
C ALA A 171 -9.80 3.09 -1.21
N ASN A 172 -11.00 3.48 -0.77
CA ASN A 172 -12.25 2.84 -1.20
C ASN A 172 -12.53 3.04 -2.70
N GLN A 173 -12.24 4.23 -3.23
CA GLN A 173 -12.41 4.56 -4.65
C GLN A 173 -11.39 3.85 -5.54
N ALA A 174 -10.21 3.49 -5.01
CA ALA A 174 -9.23 2.65 -5.69
C ALA A 174 -9.55 1.14 -5.55
N ASN A 175 -10.10 0.69 -4.42
CA ASN A 175 -10.48 -0.71 -4.23
C ASN A 175 -11.59 -1.18 -5.18
N LYS A 176 -12.58 -0.31 -5.44
CA LYS A 176 -13.70 -0.61 -6.34
C LYS A 176 -13.28 -1.06 -7.75
N PRO A 177 -12.51 -0.27 -8.53
CA PRO A 177 -12.09 -0.68 -9.87
C PRO A 177 -11.19 -1.91 -9.87
N ILE A 178 -10.40 -2.12 -8.81
CA ILE A 178 -9.59 -3.33 -8.62
C ILE A 178 -10.49 -4.56 -8.43
N ALA A 179 -11.49 -4.46 -7.54
CA ALA A 179 -12.46 -5.53 -7.31
C ALA A 179 -13.29 -5.84 -8.57
N GLU A 180 -13.71 -4.82 -9.31
CA GLU A 180 -14.41 -4.99 -10.59
C GLU A 180 -13.54 -5.71 -11.63
N ALA A 181 -12.25 -5.34 -11.75
CA ALA A 181 -11.32 -6.00 -12.66
C ALA A 181 -11.03 -7.47 -12.25
N VAL A 182 -11.01 -7.76 -10.95
CA VAL A 182 -10.67 -9.10 -10.45
C VAL A 182 -11.87 -10.04 -10.42
N TYR A 183 -13.02 -9.59 -9.91
CA TYR A 183 -14.19 -10.41 -9.61
C TYR A 183 -15.41 -10.11 -10.50
N GLY A 184 -15.35 -9.03 -11.30
CA GLY A 184 -16.45 -8.60 -12.17
C GLY A 184 -17.48 -7.71 -11.49
N LYS A 185 -17.30 -7.40 -10.20
CA LYS A 185 -18.18 -6.50 -9.46
C LYS A 185 -17.46 -5.83 -8.30
N ASP A 186 -18.02 -4.72 -7.87
CA ASP A 186 -17.64 -3.99 -6.67
C ASP A 186 -18.05 -4.77 -5.41
N GLN A 187 -17.09 -5.38 -4.68
CA GLN A 187 -17.32 -6.07 -3.40
C GLN A 187 -16.08 -6.07 -2.47
N THR A 188 -16.35 -6.09 -1.15
CA THR A 188 -15.42 -6.38 -0.03
C THR A 188 -15.27 -7.91 0.19
N PRO A 189 -14.37 -8.41 1.08
CA PRO A 189 -13.47 -9.56 0.83
C PRO A 189 -14.12 -10.96 0.79
N GLU A 190 -15.43 -11.09 0.96
CA GLU A 190 -16.17 -12.32 0.72
C GLU A 190 -16.51 -12.44 -0.79
N ALA A 191 -15.45 -12.52 -1.60
CA ALA A 191 -15.57 -12.37 -3.04
C ALA A 191 -16.34 -13.54 -3.68
N THR A 192 -17.56 -13.25 -4.11
CA THR A 192 -18.31 -14.12 -5.02
C THR A 192 -18.04 -13.69 -6.45
N VAL A 193 -17.66 -14.63 -7.31
CA VAL A 193 -17.48 -14.44 -8.75
C VAL A 193 -18.84 -14.13 -9.35
N ASP A 194 -18.99 -12.95 -9.94
CA ASP A 194 -20.13 -12.68 -10.81
C ASP A 194 -19.85 -13.30 -12.17
N ALA A 195 -20.51 -14.43 -12.45
CA ALA A 195 -20.30 -15.19 -13.67
C ALA A 195 -20.69 -14.42 -14.94
N ALA A 196 -21.71 -13.55 -14.87
CA ALA A 196 -22.16 -12.76 -16.01
C ALA A 196 -21.18 -11.60 -16.30
N ALA A 197 -20.60 -11.02 -15.25
CA ALA A 197 -19.58 -9.99 -15.41
C ALA A 197 -18.20 -10.57 -15.80
N SER A 198 -17.92 -11.81 -15.38
CA SER A 198 -16.65 -12.51 -15.56
C SER A 198 -16.44 -13.11 -16.95
N PHE A 199 -17.50 -13.47 -17.68
CA PHE A 199 -17.38 -14.11 -19.00
C PHE A 199 -18.34 -13.52 -20.03
N ASP A 200 -17.85 -13.19 -21.23
CA ASP A 200 -18.65 -12.68 -22.35
C ASP A 200 -18.79 -13.63 -23.54
N GLY A 201 -18.38 -14.89 -23.35
CA GLY A 201 -18.63 -15.98 -24.28
C GLY A 201 -20.11 -16.07 -24.64
N SER A 202 -20.40 -16.31 -25.91
CA SER A 202 -21.76 -16.41 -26.45
C SER A 202 -22.47 -17.72 -26.12
N SER A 203 -21.75 -18.68 -25.55
CA SER A 203 -22.24 -20.00 -25.16
C SER A 203 -21.58 -20.44 -23.86
N ASP A 204 -22.21 -21.38 -23.15
CA ASP A 204 -21.80 -21.81 -21.82
C ASP A 204 -20.78 -22.96 -21.86
N ASP A 205 -19.76 -22.80 -22.71
CA ASP A 205 -18.70 -23.77 -22.93
C ASP A 205 -17.33 -23.11 -22.84
N ARG A 206 -16.30 -23.93 -22.58
CA ARG A 206 -14.94 -23.46 -22.33
C ARG A 206 -14.34 -22.79 -23.55
N GLY A 207 -14.61 -23.30 -24.75
CA GLY A 207 -14.11 -22.73 -26.00
C GLY A 207 -14.67 -21.34 -26.28
N SER A 208 -15.88 -21.04 -25.78
CA SER A 208 -16.52 -19.73 -25.87
C SER A 208 -16.10 -18.80 -24.74
N ASN A 209 -16.06 -19.30 -23.51
CA ASN A 209 -15.78 -18.51 -22.31
C ASN A 209 -14.28 -18.26 -22.08
N CYS A 210 -13.38 -19.08 -22.63
CA CYS A 210 -11.93 -18.94 -22.46
C CYS A 210 -11.19 -18.45 -23.71
N LYS A 211 -11.91 -18.16 -24.80
CA LYS A 211 -11.31 -17.71 -26.04
C LYS A 211 -11.30 -16.18 -26.11
N VAL A 212 -10.10 -15.64 -26.15
CA VAL A 212 -9.87 -14.24 -26.50
C VAL A 212 -10.02 -14.07 -28.00
N SER A 213 -10.74 -13.04 -28.43
CA SER A 213 -10.89 -12.62 -29.82
C SER A 213 -10.76 -11.11 -29.94
N ALA A 214 -10.61 -10.60 -31.16
CA ALA A 214 -10.49 -9.16 -31.41
C ALA A 214 -11.71 -8.34 -30.92
N THR A 215 -12.88 -8.97 -30.79
CA THR A 215 -14.14 -8.28 -30.44
C THR A 215 -14.71 -8.71 -29.09
N LYS A 216 -14.20 -9.80 -28.51
CA LYS A 216 -14.64 -10.33 -27.20
C LYS A 216 -13.46 -10.94 -26.46
N PRO A 217 -13.14 -10.48 -25.25
CA PRO A 217 -12.09 -11.06 -24.44
C PRO A 217 -12.32 -12.51 -24.00
N GLY A 218 -13.55 -13.04 -23.93
CA GLY A 218 -13.84 -14.35 -23.34
C GLY A 218 -13.89 -14.22 -21.81
N PRO A 219 -12.76 -14.44 -21.10
CA PRO A 219 -12.62 -14.02 -19.70
C PRO A 219 -12.46 -12.50 -19.59
N LYS A 220 -13.36 -11.85 -18.87
CA LYS A 220 -13.33 -10.39 -18.62
C LYS A 220 -12.63 -9.98 -17.34
N THR A 221 -12.33 -10.94 -16.47
CA THR A 221 -11.79 -10.68 -15.12
C THR A 221 -10.53 -11.50 -14.86
N VAL A 222 -9.75 -11.08 -13.87
CA VAL A 222 -8.58 -11.85 -13.42
C VAL A 222 -8.99 -13.25 -12.97
N VAL A 223 -10.07 -13.38 -12.21
CA VAL A 223 -10.56 -14.70 -11.76
C VAL A 223 -11.03 -15.56 -12.93
N ALA A 224 -11.75 -15.00 -13.91
CA ALA A 224 -12.13 -15.73 -15.11
C ALA A 224 -10.91 -16.25 -15.88
N THR A 225 -9.86 -15.42 -15.97
CA THR A 225 -8.59 -15.78 -16.61
C THR A 225 -7.91 -16.91 -15.86
N ILE A 226 -7.85 -16.86 -14.52
CA ILE A 226 -7.31 -17.94 -13.69
C ILE A 226 -8.11 -19.24 -13.91
N ILE A 227 -9.45 -19.18 -13.90
CA ILE A 227 -10.28 -20.37 -14.16
C ILE A 227 -9.97 -20.95 -15.55
N CYS A 228 -9.85 -20.10 -16.56
CA CYS A 228 -9.48 -20.54 -17.91
C CYS A 228 -8.08 -21.15 -17.98
N LEU A 229 -7.10 -20.66 -17.22
CA LEU A 229 -5.75 -21.23 -17.22
C LEU A 229 -5.59 -22.47 -16.34
N CYS A 230 -6.47 -22.68 -15.36
CA CYS A 230 -6.24 -23.65 -14.28
C CYS A 230 -7.29 -24.74 -14.15
N ALA A 231 -8.55 -24.49 -14.55
CA ALA A 231 -9.60 -25.49 -14.43
C ALA A 231 -9.44 -26.57 -15.49
N ARG A 232 -9.29 -27.82 -15.03
CA ARG A 232 -9.11 -28.99 -15.89
C ARG A 232 -10.39 -29.38 -16.64
N THR A 233 -10.23 -30.18 -17.69
CA THR A 233 -11.32 -30.80 -18.43
C THR A 233 -11.15 -32.32 -18.47
N THR A 234 -12.21 -33.03 -18.86
CA THR A 234 -12.17 -34.48 -19.08
C THR A 234 -11.38 -34.91 -20.32
N THR A 235 -11.02 -33.96 -21.21
CA THR A 235 -10.32 -34.22 -22.48
C THR A 235 -9.47 -33.01 -22.89
N ASN A 236 -8.23 -33.22 -23.36
CA ASN A 236 -7.32 -32.18 -23.90
C ASN A 236 -6.89 -31.08 -22.91
N PHE A 237 -7.18 -31.23 -21.61
CA PHE A 237 -6.69 -30.36 -20.52
C PHE A 237 -6.85 -31.04 -19.15
N GLU A 238 -6.47 -32.32 -19.07
CA GLU A 238 -6.75 -33.21 -17.93
C GLU A 238 -5.78 -33.02 -16.74
N LYS A 239 -4.65 -32.34 -16.99
CA LYS A 239 -3.57 -32.13 -16.03
C LYS A 239 -3.74 -30.83 -15.26
N ASN A 240 -3.07 -30.72 -14.12
CA ASN A 240 -3.10 -29.52 -13.28
C ASN A 240 -2.14 -28.47 -13.83
N ALA A 241 -2.58 -27.67 -14.79
CA ALA A 241 -1.71 -26.68 -15.41
C ALA A 241 -1.14 -25.64 -14.42
N CYS A 242 -1.85 -25.28 -13.36
CA CYS A 242 -1.43 -24.23 -12.42
C CYS A 242 -0.79 -24.74 -11.12
N LEU A 243 -0.68 -26.06 -10.93
CA LEU A 243 -0.25 -26.65 -9.66
C LEU A 243 0.38 -28.03 -9.85
N HIS A 244 1.45 -28.32 -9.11
CA HIS A 244 2.00 -29.67 -8.99
C HIS A 244 1.30 -30.45 -7.86
N ALA A 245 -0.01 -30.72 -8.01
CA ALA A 245 -0.80 -31.42 -7.01
C ALA A 245 -1.38 -32.73 -7.56
N ASN A 246 -1.47 -33.77 -6.71
CA ASN A 246 -2.09 -35.06 -7.07
C ASN A 246 -3.63 -34.99 -7.10
N ALA A 247 -4.23 -34.09 -6.31
CA ALA A 247 -5.65 -33.78 -6.36
C ALA A 247 -5.84 -32.42 -7.05
N GLY A 248 -6.40 -32.43 -8.24
CA GLY A 248 -6.70 -31.22 -9.00
C GLY A 248 -8.01 -30.55 -8.61
N THR A 249 -8.37 -29.52 -9.37
CA THR A 249 -9.73 -28.96 -9.37
C THR A 249 -10.70 -29.95 -10.01
N ALA A 250 -12.00 -29.81 -9.74
CA ALA A 250 -13.00 -30.61 -10.44
C ALA A 250 -13.06 -30.23 -11.92
N ASP A 251 -13.37 -31.19 -12.80
CA ASP A 251 -13.51 -30.93 -14.23
C ASP A 251 -14.54 -29.84 -14.51
N TRP A 252 -14.22 -28.97 -15.46
CA TRP A 252 -15.03 -27.83 -15.84
C TRP A 252 -15.14 -27.71 -17.35
N ASN A 253 -16.36 -27.86 -17.87
CA ASN A 253 -16.64 -27.76 -19.30
C ASN A 253 -16.94 -26.34 -19.76
N GLY A 254 -16.74 -25.35 -18.88
CA GLY A 254 -16.88 -23.93 -19.20
C GLY A 254 -18.15 -23.26 -18.69
N GLN A 255 -18.98 -23.95 -17.92
CA GLN A 255 -20.24 -23.38 -17.44
C GLN A 255 -20.01 -22.20 -16.51
N LYS A 256 -20.59 -21.05 -16.84
CA LYS A 256 -20.53 -19.79 -16.07
C LYS A 256 -21.06 -20.00 -14.66
N SER A 257 -22.14 -20.76 -14.50
CA SER A 257 -22.75 -21.06 -13.18
C SER A 257 -21.81 -21.81 -12.23
N ALA A 258 -20.81 -22.54 -12.75
CA ALA A 258 -19.83 -23.27 -11.96
C ALA A 258 -18.56 -22.46 -11.65
N ALA A 259 -18.44 -21.22 -12.13
CA ALA A 259 -17.25 -20.40 -11.99
C ALA A 259 -16.86 -20.14 -10.52
N GLN A 260 -17.84 -19.86 -9.66
CA GLN A 260 -17.59 -19.67 -8.23
C GLN A 260 -17.00 -20.93 -7.58
N THR A 261 -17.52 -22.10 -7.92
CA THR A 261 -17.01 -23.38 -7.40
C THR A 261 -15.57 -23.62 -7.83
N GLN A 262 -15.24 -23.32 -9.09
CA GLN A 262 -13.89 -23.42 -9.61
C GLN A 262 -12.94 -22.44 -8.90
N TRP A 263 -13.35 -21.18 -8.75
CA TRP A 263 -12.56 -20.18 -8.04
C TRP A 263 -12.30 -20.58 -6.59
N ALA A 264 -13.33 -21.06 -5.87
CA ALA A 264 -13.18 -21.52 -4.49
C ALA A 264 -12.21 -22.70 -4.36
N ALA A 265 -12.09 -23.55 -5.39
CA ALA A 265 -11.12 -24.63 -5.42
C ALA A 265 -9.70 -24.13 -5.75
N ILE A 266 -9.56 -23.25 -6.75
CA ILE A 266 -8.27 -22.77 -7.26
C ILE A 266 -7.59 -21.77 -6.32
N SER A 267 -8.36 -20.81 -5.79
CA SER A 267 -7.83 -19.70 -4.97
C SER A 267 -7.08 -20.16 -3.72
N LYS A 268 -7.38 -21.36 -3.20
CA LYS A 268 -6.66 -21.98 -2.07
C LYS A 268 -5.16 -22.16 -2.35
N TYR A 269 -4.78 -22.24 -3.63
CA TYR A 269 -3.40 -22.40 -4.06
C TYR A 269 -2.70 -21.07 -4.38
N CYS A 270 -3.39 -19.94 -4.27
CA CYS A 270 -2.78 -18.62 -4.51
C CYS A 270 -1.77 -18.21 -3.43
N GLY A 271 -1.86 -18.79 -2.22
CA GLY A 271 -0.90 -18.55 -1.15
C GLY A 271 -0.77 -17.06 -0.79
N TYR A 272 -1.90 -16.34 -0.74
CA TYR A 272 -1.92 -14.89 -0.52
C TYR A 272 -1.05 -14.51 0.68
N THR A 273 -0.02 -13.71 0.44
CA THR A 273 0.76 -13.08 1.50
C THR A 273 0.02 -11.83 1.99
N THR A 274 0.06 -11.56 3.29
CA THR A 274 -0.67 -10.49 3.95
C THR A 274 -0.47 -9.13 3.28
N GLU A 275 -1.58 -8.39 3.14
CA GLU A 275 -1.70 -6.94 2.84
C GLU A 275 -0.47 -6.31 2.15
N GLU A 276 -0.45 -6.35 0.82
CA GLU A 276 0.58 -5.70 0.01
C GLU A 276 0.59 -4.18 0.28
N ALA A 277 1.73 -3.68 0.78
CA ALA A 277 1.92 -2.28 1.14
C ALA A 277 2.00 -1.33 -0.07
N GLU A 278 2.11 -1.87 -1.30
CA GLU A 278 2.29 -1.09 -2.53
C GLU A 278 1.43 -1.64 -3.69
N PRO A 279 0.16 -1.20 -3.81
CA PRO A 279 -0.75 -1.66 -4.86
C PRO A 279 -0.28 -1.32 -6.28
N GLU A 280 0.32 -0.13 -6.47
CA GLU A 280 0.80 0.32 -7.79
C GLU A 280 1.96 -0.54 -8.32
N ALA A 281 2.94 -0.83 -7.46
CA ALA A 281 4.07 -1.68 -7.79
C ALA A 281 3.58 -3.09 -8.13
N THR A 282 2.67 -3.65 -7.32
CA THR A 282 2.08 -4.97 -7.55
C THR A 282 1.39 -5.07 -8.91
N ILE A 283 0.52 -4.09 -9.24
CA ILE A 283 -0.20 -4.06 -10.52
C ILE A 283 0.81 -3.98 -11.67
N THR A 284 1.76 -3.04 -11.60
CA THR A 284 2.72 -2.79 -12.68
C THR A 284 3.62 -3.99 -12.93
N GLU A 285 4.17 -4.59 -11.88
CA GLU A 285 5.03 -5.76 -11.98
C GLU A 285 4.29 -6.99 -12.51
N ALA A 286 3.08 -7.28 -11.98
CA ALA A 286 2.30 -8.43 -12.43
C ALA A 286 1.90 -8.30 -13.90
N LEU A 287 1.51 -7.10 -14.36
CA LEU A 287 1.17 -6.85 -15.77
C LEU A 287 2.40 -6.96 -16.68
N ASN A 288 3.55 -6.43 -16.28
CA ASN A 288 4.79 -6.55 -17.03
C ASN A 288 5.23 -8.03 -17.14
N ALA A 289 5.15 -8.76 -16.03
CA ALA A 289 5.45 -10.18 -15.98
C ALA A 289 4.56 -11.00 -16.93
N LEU A 290 3.24 -10.77 -16.90
CA LEU A 290 2.27 -11.43 -17.79
C LEU A 290 2.50 -11.08 -19.26
N THR A 291 2.81 -9.82 -19.56
CA THR A 291 3.12 -9.37 -20.93
C THR A 291 4.39 -10.03 -21.47
N SER A 292 5.38 -10.28 -20.61
CA SER A 292 6.61 -10.96 -21.01
C SER A 292 6.48 -12.47 -21.20
N SER A 293 5.43 -13.09 -20.65
CA SER A 293 5.16 -14.54 -20.77
C SER A 293 4.28 -14.91 -21.96
N LEU A 294 3.63 -13.95 -22.60
CA LEU A 294 2.75 -14.13 -23.76
C LEU A 294 3.54 -14.02 -25.07
#